data_AF-A0A0P1FZ81-F1
#
_entry.id   AF-A0A0P1FZ81-F1
#
_cell.length_a   1.000
_cell.length_b   1.000
_cell.length_c   1.000
_cell.angle_alpha   90.00
_cell.angle_beta   90.00
_cell.angle_gamma   90.00
#
_symmetry.space_group_name_H-M   'P 1'
#
loop_
_entity.id
_entity.type
_entity.pdbx_description
1 polymer ?
#
loop_
_entity_poly.entity_id
_entity_poly.type
_entity_poly.pdbx_seq_one_letter_code
_entity_poly.pdbx_strand_id
1 'polypeptide(L)'
;MASEEHARRTLNRFITSFNAALAGPPTDPLDPEVAHIELWATAVVGSNLVLAGWTERHPVFGETKVWTSRLIHITADQKWARTASRWYSLGKPFSAEMEELFPGAQHLEAAISSSPDFVTVPMEVAVRAMADFPNLMTKLAAGSACKDLVPQFEEIEAKWPPTDGVARH
;
A
#
# COMPACT_ATOMS: atom_id res chain seq x y z
N MET A 1 -24.62 -15.96 -0.20
CA MET A 1 -25.07 -14.56 -0.32
C MET A 1 -24.15 -13.59 0.44
N ALA A 2 -24.07 -13.60 1.79
CA ALA A 2 -23.20 -12.66 2.52
C ALA A 2 -21.69 -12.74 2.19
N SER A 3 -21.16 -13.95 1.93
CA SER A 3 -19.76 -14.14 1.51
C SER A 3 -19.47 -13.63 0.10
N GLU A 4 -20.45 -13.70 -0.80
CA GLU A 4 -20.32 -13.23 -2.18
C GLU A 4 -20.37 -11.70 -2.26
N GLU A 5 -21.30 -11.08 -1.54
CA GLU A 5 -21.37 -9.62 -1.42
C GLU A 5 -20.10 -9.05 -0.81
N HIS A 6 -19.57 -9.71 0.22
CA HIS A 6 -18.28 -9.33 0.82
C HIS A 6 -17.13 -9.44 -0.19
N ALA A 7 -17.03 -10.55 -0.93
CA ALA A 7 -16.01 -10.74 -1.96
C ALA A 7 -16.09 -9.68 -3.05
N ARG A 8 -17.30 -9.42 -3.57
CA ARG A 8 -17.54 -8.39 -4.59
C ARG A 8 -17.14 -7.00 -4.10
N ARG A 9 -17.53 -6.63 -2.88
CA ARG A 9 -17.16 -5.34 -2.28
C ARG A 9 -15.64 -5.20 -2.15
N THR A 10 -14.96 -6.27 -1.76
CA THR A 10 -13.50 -6.30 -1.65
C THR A 10 -12.82 -6.16 -3.01
N LEU A 11 -13.28 -6.89 -4.03
CA LEU A 11 -12.74 -6.78 -5.40
C LEU A 11 -12.97 -5.39 -6.00
N ASN A 12 -14.17 -4.83 -5.86
CA ASN A 12 -14.46 -3.46 -6.31
C ASN A 12 -13.55 -2.43 -5.63
N ARG A 13 -13.25 -2.60 -4.33
CA ARG A 13 -12.30 -1.73 -3.63
C ARG A 13 -10.89 -1.78 -4.23
N PHE A 14 -10.44 -2.95 -4.68
CA PHE A 14 -9.16 -3.08 -5.37
C PHE A 14 -9.19 -2.43 -6.75
N ILE A 15 -10.25 -2.61 -7.54
CA ILE A 15 -10.44 -1.92 -8.83
C ILE A 15 -10.32 -0.40 -8.63
N THR A 16 -11.05 0.16 -7.66
CA THR A 16 -10.97 1.60 -7.35
C THR A 16 -9.55 2.02 -6.96
N SER A 17 -8.84 1.20 -6.19
CA SER A 17 -7.50 1.55 -5.71
C SER A 17 -6.43 1.45 -6.79
N PHE A 18 -6.53 0.48 -7.69
CA PHE A 18 -5.66 0.37 -8.87
C PHE A 18 -5.89 1.53 -9.82
N ASN A 19 -7.15 1.87 -10.12
CA ASN A 19 -7.47 3.01 -10.97
C ASN A 19 -6.97 4.33 -10.36
N ALA A 20 -7.04 4.48 -9.03
CA ALA A 20 -6.43 5.61 -8.34
C ALA A 20 -4.90 5.65 -8.50
N ALA A 21 -4.22 4.50 -8.43
CA ALA A 21 -2.77 4.44 -8.68
C ALA A 21 -2.42 4.78 -10.14
N LEU A 22 -3.18 4.27 -11.12
CA LEU A 22 -3.01 4.59 -12.54
C LEU A 22 -3.24 6.07 -12.85
N ALA A 23 -4.14 6.74 -12.12
CA ALA A 23 -4.39 8.18 -12.24
C ALA A 23 -3.26 9.03 -11.63
N GLY A 24 -2.42 8.45 -10.77
CA GLY A 24 -1.34 9.14 -10.07
C GLY A 24 -1.74 9.69 -8.70
N PRO A 25 -0.74 10.11 -7.89
CA PRO A 25 -0.99 10.70 -6.58
C PRO A 25 -1.68 12.07 -6.70
N PRO A 26 -2.31 12.55 -5.61
CA PRO A 26 -2.80 13.92 -5.52
C PRO A 26 -1.68 14.93 -5.80
N THR A 27 -2.02 16.04 -6.47
CA THR A 27 -1.06 17.11 -6.79
C THR A 27 -0.78 18.03 -5.61
N ASP A 28 -1.68 18.07 -4.62
CA ASP A 28 -1.53 18.88 -3.41
C ASP A 28 -1.14 17.98 -2.22
N PRO A 29 0.10 18.09 -1.68
CA PRO A 29 0.53 17.35 -0.50
C PRO A 29 -0.15 17.80 0.80
N LEU A 30 -0.89 18.91 0.79
CA LEU A 30 -1.66 19.43 1.92
C LEU A 30 -3.15 19.03 1.87
N ASP A 31 -3.56 18.22 0.88
CA ASP A 31 -4.91 17.67 0.83
C ASP A 31 -5.22 16.95 2.16
N PRO A 32 -6.27 17.34 2.90
CA PRO A 32 -6.59 16.78 4.20
C PRO A 32 -6.92 15.27 4.17
N GLU A 33 -7.25 14.72 2.99
CA GLU A 33 -7.46 13.28 2.81
C GLU A 33 -6.15 12.48 2.67
N VAL A 34 -5.02 13.18 2.50
CA VAL A 34 -3.67 12.59 2.43
C VAL A 34 -3.09 12.50 3.84
N ALA A 35 -2.90 11.27 4.32
CA ALA A 35 -2.18 11.02 5.55
C ALA A 35 -0.66 10.99 5.29
N HIS A 36 0.12 11.57 6.19
CA HIS A 36 1.58 11.54 6.11
C HIS A 36 2.16 10.39 6.95
N ILE A 37 3.17 9.71 6.43
CA ILE A 37 3.90 8.65 7.15
C ILE A 37 5.41 8.83 7.04
N GLU A 38 6.05 8.87 8.20
CA GLU A 38 7.49 8.96 8.42
C GLU A 38 8.05 7.61 8.87
N LEU A 39 9.36 7.45 8.71
CA LEU A 39 10.11 6.25 9.11
C LEU A 39 9.43 4.97 8.62
N TRP A 40 9.06 4.97 7.35
CA TRP A 40 8.20 3.94 6.79
C TRP A 40 9.00 2.74 6.26
N ALA A 41 8.41 1.56 6.32
CA ALA A 41 8.94 0.33 5.73
C ALA A 41 7.81 -0.49 5.10
N THR A 42 8.13 -1.25 4.06
CA THR A 42 7.23 -2.28 3.53
C THR A 42 7.27 -3.52 4.42
N ALA A 43 6.09 -4.07 4.70
CA ALA A 43 5.97 -5.26 5.52
C ALA A 43 4.82 -6.15 5.05
N VAL A 44 4.82 -7.41 5.47
CA VAL A 44 3.70 -8.33 5.30
C VAL A 44 3.04 -8.52 6.66
N VAL A 45 1.72 -8.31 6.70
CA VAL A 45 0.85 -8.64 7.83
C VAL A 45 -0.18 -9.67 7.39
N GLY A 46 -0.02 -10.91 7.86
CA GLY A 46 -0.76 -12.06 7.33
C GLY A 46 -0.49 -12.24 5.83
N SER A 47 -1.52 -12.09 4.99
CA SER A 47 -1.38 -12.16 3.52
C SER A 47 -1.24 -10.79 2.83
N ASN A 48 -1.17 -9.70 3.59
CA ASN A 48 -1.19 -8.34 3.05
C ASN A 48 0.20 -7.71 3.08
N LEU A 49 0.70 -7.33 1.90
CA LEU A 49 1.73 -6.31 1.82
C LEU A 49 1.13 -4.99 2.32
N VAL A 50 1.77 -4.35 3.28
CA VAL A 50 1.33 -3.10 3.92
C VAL A 50 2.51 -2.14 3.99
N LEU A 51 2.19 -0.87 4.22
CA LEU A 51 3.15 0.13 4.65
C LEU A 51 3.04 0.25 6.17
N ALA A 52 4.16 0.19 6.87
CA ALA A 52 4.24 0.44 8.31
C ALA A 52 5.14 1.64 8.58
N GLY A 53 4.86 2.40 9.64
CA GLY A 53 5.63 3.58 9.98
C GLY A 53 4.96 4.43 11.05
N TRP A 54 5.42 5.66 11.19
CA TRP A 54 4.91 6.65 12.13
C TRP A 54 4.05 7.68 11.42
N THR A 55 2.88 8.00 11.95
CA THR A 55 2.08 9.11 11.43
C THR A 55 2.09 10.24 12.43
N GLU A 56 2.45 11.45 12.01
CA GLU A 56 2.36 12.64 12.87
C GLU A 56 0.94 13.23 12.90
N ARG A 57 0.10 12.88 11.92
CA ARG A 57 -1.23 13.47 11.73
C ARG A 57 -2.27 12.42 11.34
N HIS A 58 -2.38 11.31 12.06
CA HIS A 58 -3.53 10.44 11.82
C HIS A 58 -4.80 11.13 12.34
N PRO A 59 -5.82 11.41 11.50
CA PRO A 59 -7.00 12.17 11.88
C PRO A 59 -7.79 11.56 13.06
N VAL A 60 -7.56 10.26 13.32
CA VAL A 60 -8.24 9.48 14.37
C VAL A 60 -7.32 9.14 15.55
N PHE A 61 -5.99 9.08 15.37
CA PHE A 61 -5.09 8.45 16.35
C PHE A 61 -3.92 9.32 16.82
N GLY A 62 -3.72 10.53 16.26
CA GLY A 62 -2.58 11.39 16.64
C GLY A 62 -1.23 10.82 16.19
N GLU A 63 -0.17 11.07 16.99
CA GLU A 63 1.16 10.50 16.80
C GLU A 63 1.18 9.03 17.21
N THR A 64 1.19 8.12 16.23
CA THR A 64 1.20 6.70 16.53
C THR A 64 1.88 5.88 15.43
N LYS A 65 2.18 4.64 15.78
CA LYS A 65 2.56 3.62 14.82
C LYS A 65 1.33 3.11 14.11
N VAL A 66 1.45 3.00 12.80
CA VAL A 66 0.40 2.43 11.97
C VAL A 66 1.00 1.38 11.06
N TRP A 67 0.17 0.41 10.71
CA TRP A 67 0.28 -0.25 9.43
C TRP A 67 -0.98 0.07 8.63
N THR A 68 -0.81 0.25 7.33
CA THR A 68 -1.91 0.64 6.46
C THR A 68 -2.78 -0.56 6.09
N SER A 69 -3.87 -0.28 5.37
CA SER A 69 -4.47 -1.32 4.52
C SER A 69 -3.48 -1.78 3.43
N ARG A 70 -3.83 -2.84 2.70
CA ARG A 70 -2.95 -3.43 1.68
C ARG A 70 -2.34 -2.36 0.77
N LEU A 71 -1.02 -2.36 0.68
CA LEU A 71 -0.24 -1.52 -0.21
C LEU A 71 -0.48 -1.96 -1.66
N ILE A 72 -0.77 -0.98 -2.52
CA ILE A 72 -1.10 -1.17 -3.93
C ILE A 72 0.05 -0.71 -4.80
N HIS A 73 0.59 0.48 -4.53
CA HIS A 73 1.67 1.09 -5.31
C HIS A 73 2.52 2.03 -4.43
N ILE A 74 3.81 2.15 -4.75
CA ILE A 74 4.70 3.21 -4.27
C ILE A 74 5.30 3.85 -5.51
N THR A 75 5.27 5.18 -5.61
CA THR A 75 5.87 5.90 -6.73
C THR A 75 7.39 5.70 -6.77
N ALA A 76 8.00 5.74 -7.95
CA ALA A 76 9.44 5.53 -8.14
C ALA A 76 10.31 6.50 -7.34
N ASP A 77 9.83 7.73 -7.12
CA ASP A 77 10.49 8.73 -6.27
C ASP A 77 10.27 8.52 -4.77
N GLN A 78 9.49 7.50 -4.40
CA GLN A 78 9.11 7.10 -3.06
C GLN A 78 8.51 8.23 -2.23
N LYS A 79 7.80 9.17 -2.87
CA LYS A 79 7.08 10.25 -2.18
C LYS A 79 5.64 9.93 -1.89
N TRP A 80 5.08 8.92 -2.55
CA TRP A 80 3.67 8.58 -2.43
C TRP A 80 3.46 7.07 -2.37
N ALA A 81 2.52 6.64 -1.53
CA ALA A 81 2.01 5.28 -1.51
C ALA A 81 0.50 5.25 -1.70
N ARG A 82 0.03 4.44 -2.64
CA ARG A 82 -1.40 4.09 -2.76
C ARG A 82 -1.66 2.83 -1.97
N THR A 83 -2.64 2.87 -1.08
CA THR A 83 -3.15 1.69 -0.37
C THR A 83 -4.58 1.38 -0.83
N ALA A 84 -5.13 0.27 -0.38
CA ALA A 84 -6.52 -0.09 -0.67
C ALA A 84 -7.55 0.91 -0.11
N SER A 85 -7.15 1.80 0.81
CA SER A 85 -8.04 2.82 1.39
C SER A 85 -7.76 4.22 0.85
N ARG A 86 -6.50 4.67 0.84
CA ARG A 86 -6.14 6.06 0.51
C ARG A 86 -4.69 6.21 0.01
N TRP A 87 -4.36 7.42 -0.40
CA TRP A 87 -2.99 7.86 -0.64
C TRP A 87 -2.31 8.29 0.66
N TYR A 88 -1.01 8.03 0.75
CA TYR A 88 -0.13 8.52 1.80
C TYR A 88 1.01 9.30 1.15
N SER A 89 1.35 10.46 1.72
CA SER A 89 2.62 11.11 1.43
C SER A 89 3.70 10.48 2.31
N LEU A 90 4.86 10.23 1.73
CA LEU A 90 5.96 9.50 2.36
C LEU A 90 7.06 10.48 2.76
N GLY A 91 7.47 10.38 4.02
CA GLY A 91 8.67 11.02 4.54
C GLY A 91 9.89 10.13 4.34
N LYS A 92 10.79 10.10 5.33
CA LYS A 92 12.01 9.29 5.28
C LYS A 92 11.66 7.79 5.43
N PRO A 93 12.27 6.91 4.62
CA PRO A 93 12.17 5.48 4.88
C PRO A 93 12.89 5.13 6.18
N PHE A 94 12.43 4.07 6.84
CA PHE A 94 13.14 3.47 7.97
C PHE A 94 14.49 2.90 7.49
N SER A 95 15.53 3.11 8.28
CA SER A 95 16.84 2.49 8.10
C SER A 95 17.39 2.08 9.45
N ALA A 96 18.16 0.99 9.50
CA ALA A 96 18.78 0.49 10.74
C ALA A 96 19.66 1.57 11.42
N GLU A 97 20.28 2.44 10.62
CA GLU A 97 21.09 3.58 11.09
C GLU A 97 20.26 4.65 11.84
N MET A 98 18.93 4.68 11.67
CA MET A 98 18.04 5.62 12.35
C MET A 98 17.49 5.11 13.69
N GLU A 99 17.85 3.89 14.13
CA GLU A 99 17.51 3.36 15.46
C GLU A 99 18.01 4.27 16.60
N GLU A 100 19.20 4.87 16.43
CA GLU A 100 19.81 5.72 17.45
C GLU A 100 19.15 7.11 17.57
N LEU A 101 18.54 7.60 16.49
CA LEU A 101 17.94 8.95 16.43
C LEU A 101 16.48 8.98 16.91
N PHE A 102 15.80 7.83 16.97
CA PHE A 102 14.41 7.73 17.39
C PHE A 102 14.24 6.63 18.44
N PRO A 103 14.30 6.95 19.74
CA PRO A 103 14.15 5.98 20.84
C PRO A 103 12.83 5.18 20.79
N GLY A 104 11.80 5.69 20.09
CA GLY A 104 10.53 4.98 19.84
C GLY A 104 10.54 4.04 18.63
N ALA A 105 11.53 4.14 17.73
CA ALA A 105 11.71 3.24 16.59
C ALA A 105 12.20 1.85 17.01
N GLN A 106 12.81 1.74 18.19
CA GLN A 106 13.10 0.46 18.87
C GLN A 106 11.87 -0.42 18.98
N HIS A 107 10.69 0.18 19.19
CA HIS A 107 9.43 -0.56 19.23
C HIS A 107 8.89 -0.92 17.83
N LEU A 108 9.36 -0.27 16.75
CA LEU A 108 8.96 -0.58 15.38
C LEU A 108 9.73 -1.83 15.00
N GLU A 109 11.04 -1.86 15.24
CA GLU A 109 11.83 -3.08 15.16
C GLU A 109 11.38 -4.17 16.12
N ALA A 110 11.04 -3.82 17.37
CA ALA A 110 10.49 -4.82 18.28
C ALA A 110 9.13 -5.31 17.78
N ALA A 111 8.26 -4.46 17.21
CA ALA A 111 7.00 -4.92 16.60
C ALA A 111 7.25 -5.76 15.33
N ILE A 112 8.29 -5.42 14.55
CA ILE A 112 8.81 -6.18 13.41
C ILE A 112 9.33 -7.55 13.87
N SER A 113 9.89 -7.64 15.07
CA SER A 113 10.52 -8.85 15.61
C SER A 113 9.64 -9.65 16.58
N SER A 114 8.52 -9.11 17.07
CA SER A 114 7.72 -9.74 18.14
C SER A 114 6.32 -10.17 17.73
N SER A 115 5.83 -9.77 16.55
CA SER A 115 4.60 -10.32 15.99
C SER A 115 4.92 -11.36 14.93
N PRO A 116 4.57 -12.65 15.12
CA PRO A 116 4.84 -13.71 14.12
C PRO A 116 4.16 -13.47 12.78
N ASP A 117 3.17 -12.57 12.74
CA ASP A 117 2.44 -12.18 11.53
C ASP A 117 3.02 -10.95 10.85
N PHE A 118 4.06 -10.30 11.39
CA PHE A 118 4.66 -9.09 10.82
C PHE A 118 6.08 -9.37 10.34
N VAL A 119 6.34 -9.20 9.04
CA VAL A 119 7.68 -9.38 8.46
C VAL A 119 8.01 -8.21 7.56
N THR A 120 9.12 -7.51 7.80
CA THR A 120 9.60 -6.49 6.87
C THR A 120 10.04 -7.13 5.56
N VAL A 121 9.74 -6.44 4.47
CA VAL A 121 10.01 -6.93 3.11
C VAL A 121 10.91 -5.90 2.43
N PRO A 122 12.05 -6.29 1.83
CA PRO A 122 12.86 -5.39 1.03
C PRO A 122 12.06 -4.76 -0.10
N MET A 123 12.37 -3.52 -0.47
CA MET A 123 11.61 -2.76 -1.48
C MET A 123 11.54 -3.51 -2.81
N GLU A 124 12.61 -4.20 -3.22
CA GLU A 124 12.66 -4.96 -4.47
C GLU A 124 11.62 -6.10 -4.49
N VAL A 125 11.45 -6.75 -3.34
CA VAL A 125 10.45 -7.82 -3.16
C VAL A 125 9.05 -7.22 -3.12
N ALA A 126 8.87 -6.08 -2.44
CA ALA A 126 7.60 -5.36 -2.40
C ALA A 126 7.15 -4.88 -3.79
N VAL A 127 8.07 -4.31 -4.59
CA VAL A 127 7.82 -3.87 -5.97
C VAL A 127 7.34 -5.03 -6.83
N ARG A 128 7.99 -6.19 -6.74
CA ARG A 128 7.54 -7.39 -7.48
C ARG A 128 6.15 -7.83 -7.05
N ALA A 129 5.89 -7.87 -5.74
CA ALA A 129 4.58 -8.23 -5.22
C ALA A 129 3.47 -7.25 -5.64
N MET A 130 3.77 -5.95 -5.73
CA MET A 130 2.84 -4.93 -6.25
C MET A 130 2.61 -5.07 -7.75
N ALA A 131 3.66 -5.38 -8.53
CA ALA A 131 3.56 -5.61 -9.97
C ALA A 131 2.68 -6.82 -10.31
N ASP A 132 2.79 -7.91 -9.54
CA ASP A 132 2.01 -9.13 -9.75
C ASP A 132 0.56 -9.05 -9.20
N PHE A 133 0.23 -8.00 -8.43
CA PHE A 133 -1.02 -7.98 -7.66
C PHE A 133 -2.30 -7.89 -8.51
N PRO A 134 -2.39 -7.08 -9.58
CA PRO A 134 -3.56 -7.11 -10.46
C PRO A 134 -3.83 -8.50 -11.05
N ASN A 135 -2.77 -9.21 -11.47
CA ASN A 135 -2.88 -10.57 -11.99
C ASN A 135 -3.44 -11.56 -10.96
N LEU A 136 -3.03 -11.44 -9.71
CA LEU A 136 -3.60 -12.22 -8.62
C LEU A 136 -5.10 -11.95 -8.45
N MET A 137 -5.52 -10.68 -8.57
CA MET A 137 -6.94 -10.32 -8.46
C MET A 137 -7.78 -10.80 -9.64
N THR A 138 -7.24 -10.81 -10.85
CA THR A 138 -7.89 -11.42 -12.02
C THR A 138 -8.14 -12.90 -11.80
N LYS A 139 -7.13 -13.65 -11.35
CA LYS A 139 -7.26 -15.08 -11.03
C LYS A 139 -8.29 -15.32 -9.92
N LEU A 140 -8.29 -14.47 -8.88
CA LEU A 140 -9.26 -14.56 -7.79
C LEU A 140 -10.69 -14.30 -8.29
N ALA A 141 -10.89 -13.27 -9.11
CA ALA A 141 -12.18 -12.93 -9.69
C ALA A 141 -12.70 -14.07 -10.58
N ALA A 142 -11.86 -14.59 -11.46
CA ALA A 142 -12.18 -15.70 -12.37
C ALA A 142 -12.57 -16.99 -11.62
N GLY A 143 -11.92 -17.27 -10.49
CA GLY A 143 -12.21 -18.42 -9.62
C GLY A 143 -13.39 -18.22 -8.67
N SER A 144 -14.13 -17.11 -8.76
CA SER A 144 -15.19 -16.73 -7.82
C SER A 144 -16.53 -16.47 -8.52
N ALA A 145 -17.57 -16.20 -7.73
CA ALA A 145 -18.85 -15.71 -8.24
C ALA A 145 -18.75 -14.31 -8.91
N CYS A 146 -17.62 -13.61 -8.78
CA CYS A 146 -17.37 -12.27 -9.33
C CYS A 146 -16.61 -12.30 -10.66
N LYS A 147 -16.74 -13.36 -11.46
CA LYS A 147 -16.07 -13.49 -12.77
C LYS A 147 -16.41 -12.39 -13.76
N ASP A 148 -17.54 -11.69 -13.57
CA ASP A 148 -17.94 -10.51 -14.33
C ASP A 148 -16.99 -9.31 -14.12
N LEU A 149 -16.18 -9.30 -13.07
CA LEU A 149 -15.17 -8.27 -12.81
C LEU A 149 -13.82 -8.53 -13.52
N VAL A 150 -13.61 -9.72 -14.10
CA VAL A 150 -12.37 -10.09 -14.80
C VAL A 150 -11.96 -9.06 -15.87
N PRO A 151 -12.85 -8.58 -16.76
CA PRO A 151 -12.45 -7.62 -17.79
C PRO A 151 -11.88 -6.31 -17.22
N GLN A 152 -12.35 -5.88 -16.04
CA GLN A 152 -11.84 -4.65 -15.40
C GLN A 152 -10.43 -4.86 -14.86
N PHE A 153 -10.13 -6.03 -14.29
CA PHE A 153 -8.77 -6.33 -13.85
C PHE A 153 -7.80 -6.57 -15.02
N GLU A 154 -8.26 -7.18 -16.12
CA GLU A 154 -7.46 -7.33 -17.35
C GLU A 154 -7.10 -5.96 -17.94
N GLU A 155 -8.03 -5.00 -17.94
CA GLU A 155 -7.75 -3.63 -18.37
C GLU A 155 -6.71 -2.94 -17.47
N ILE A 156 -6.79 -3.17 -16.16
CA ILE A 156 -5.79 -2.67 -15.19
C ILE A 156 -4.43 -3.32 -15.46
N GLU A 157 -4.36 -4.64 -15.61
CA GLU A 157 -3.12 -5.37 -15.90
C GLU A 157 -2.41 -4.84 -17.15
N ALA A 158 -3.15 -4.54 -18.21
CA ALA A 158 -2.60 -4.01 -19.45
C ALA A 158 -1.92 -2.63 -19.29
N LYS A 159 -2.24 -1.89 -18.21
CA LYS A 159 -1.71 -0.56 -17.90
C LYS A 159 -0.76 -0.56 -16.69
N TRP A 160 -0.53 -1.72 -16.07
CA TRP A 160 0.23 -1.85 -14.83
C TRP A 160 1.69 -2.28 -15.09
N PRO A 161 2.68 -1.79 -14.31
CA PRO A 161 2.57 -0.77 -13.26
C PRO A 161 2.33 0.64 -13.83
N PRO A 162 1.81 1.58 -13.01
CA PRO A 162 1.68 2.97 -13.44
C PRO A 162 3.03 3.52 -13.91
N THR A 163 3.05 4.19 -15.06
CA THR A 163 4.20 5.03 -15.41
C THR A 163 4.15 6.22 -14.47
N ASP A 164 4.91 6.18 -13.39
CA ASP A 164 5.14 7.37 -12.56
C ASP A 164 5.59 8.48 -13.50
N GLY A 165 4.89 9.61 -13.47
CA GLY A 165 5.06 10.75 -14.39
C GLY A 165 6.41 11.45 -14.29
N VAL A 166 7.51 10.70 -14.25
CA VAL A 166 8.86 11.18 -14.54
C VAL A 166 8.80 11.65 -15.99
N ALA A 167 8.61 12.96 -16.15
CA ALA A 167 8.99 13.64 -17.37
C ALA A 167 10.40 13.14 -17.69
N ARG A 168 10.56 12.48 -18.84
CA ARG A 168 11.87 12.17 -19.39
C ARG A 168 12.56 13.53 -19.56
N HIS A 169 13.47 13.87 -18.65
CA HIS A 169 14.37 15.00 -18.80
C HIS A 169 15.37 14.72 -19.91
#